data_AF-A0A484Z762-F1
#
_entry.id   AF-A0A484Z762-F1
#
_cell.length_a   1.000
_cell.length_b   1.000
_cell.length_c   1.000
_cell.angle_alpha   90.00
_cell.angle_beta   90.00
_cell.angle_gamma   90.00
#
_symmetry.space_group_name_H-M   'P 1'
#
loop_
_entity.id
_entity.type
_entity.pdbx_description
1 polymer ?
#
loop_
_entity_poly.entity_id
_entity_poly.type
_entity_poly.pdbx_seq_one_letter_code
_entity_poly.pdbx_strand_id
1 'polypeptide(L)'
;MDDELKQRLHRHFSDAVITEMTALIAFQNLSARFNAALDIPSQGLCATFKETPMLDRHLHPRIKPMLNTLVAALDKPFITPDGVTLVGFAVGVLALPFLALGWYPAALFAILVNRLMDGLDGALARRRGLSDAGGFLDIALDFLFYALVPFGFALAAPAENALAAAWLLFAFIGTGSSFLAFAALAAKHNIDNPGYAHKSFYYIGGLTEGTETIALFVLCCLFPAHFTLFAWVFGALCWLTTTTRIWSGYVTLKSLTR
;
A
#
# COMPACT_ATOMS: atom_id res chain seq x y z
N MET A 1 -12.48 -27.51 -4.07
CA MET A 1 -13.54 -27.89 -5.02
C MET A 1 -13.44 -29.38 -5.17
N ASP A 2 -14.49 -30.10 -4.79
CA ASP A 2 -14.49 -31.57 -4.76
C ASP A 2 -14.37 -32.16 -6.17
N ASP A 3 -13.64 -33.26 -6.34
CA ASP A 3 -13.34 -33.82 -7.67
C ASP A 3 -14.58 -34.46 -8.32
N GLU A 4 -15.53 -34.88 -7.49
CA GLU A 4 -16.85 -35.36 -7.94
C GLU A 4 -17.70 -34.22 -8.53
N LEU A 5 -17.58 -33.00 -7.98
CA LEU A 5 -18.27 -31.81 -8.48
C LEU A 5 -17.69 -31.36 -9.83
N LYS A 6 -16.36 -31.45 -10.01
CA LYS A 6 -15.72 -31.22 -11.31
C LYS A 6 -16.25 -32.16 -12.37
N GLN A 7 -16.25 -33.47 -12.11
CA GLN A 7 -16.74 -34.46 -13.08
C GLN A 7 -18.19 -34.24 -13.50
N ARG A 8 -19.05 -33.76 -12.60
CA ARG A 8 -20.45 -33.44 -12.94
C ARG A 8 -20.55 -32.20 -13.84
N LEU A 9 -19.68 -31.21 -13.68
CA LEU A 9 -19.67 -29.99 -14.51
C LEU A 9 -19.18 -30.25 -15.94
N HIS A 10 -18.17 -31.13 -16.11
CA HIS A 10 -17.66 -31.51 -17.43
C HIS A 10 -18.68 -32.25 -18.32
N ARG A 11 -19.81 -32.71 -17.77
CA ARG A 11 -20.90 -33.30 -18.56
C ARG A 11 -21.72 -32.26 -19.34
N HIS A 12 -21.67 -30.99 -18.91
CA HIS A 12 -22.51 -29.92 -19.47
C HIS A 12 -21.71 -28.75 -20.05
N PHE A 13 -20.45 -28.58 -19.63
CA PHE A 13 -19.62 -27.45 -20.03
C PHE A 13 -18.20 -27.91 -20.39
N SER A 14 -17.59 -27.29 -21.40
CA SER A 14 -16.19 -27.52 -21.75
C SER A 14 -15.26 -26.83 -20.75
N ASP A 15 -14.00 -27.28 -20.67
CA ASP A 15 -13.01 -26.73 -19.74
C ASP A 15 -12.79 -25.22 -19.89
N ALA A 16 -12.88 -24.73 -21.13
CA ALA A 16 -12.81 -23.30 -21.43
C ALA A 16 -13.99 -22.53 -20.81
N VAL A 17 -15.21 -23.05 -20.95
CA VAL A 17 -16.44 -22.44 -20.41
C VAL A 17 -16.47 -22.51 -18.89
N ILE A 18 -16.01 -23.62 -18.30
CA ILE A 18 -15.89 -23.75 -16.84
C ILE A 18 -14.87 -22.73 -16.30
N THR A 19 -13.77 -22.51 -17.03
CA THR A 19 -12.73 -21.53 -16.66
C THR A 19 -13.25 -20.09 -16.76
N GLU A 20 -13.95 -19.73 -17.84
CA GLU A 20 -14.58 -18.42 -18.01
C GLU A 20 -15.68 -18.16 -16.97
N MET A 21 -16.55 -19.14 -16.71
CA MET A 21 -17.59 -19.00 -15.68
C MET A 21 -16.98 -18.87 -14.29
N THR A 22 -15.91 -19.60 -14.00
CA THR A 22 -15.17 -19.47 -12.73
C THR A 22 -14.51 -18.10 -12.61
N ALA A 23 -13.95 -17.56 -13.70
CA ALA A 23 -13.39 -16.21 -13.75
C ALA A 23 -14.47 -15.13 -13.61
N LEU A 24 -15.64 -15.29 -14.24
CA LEU A 24 -16.79 -14.38 -14.12
C LEU A 24 -17.42 -14.42 -12.72
N ILE A 25 -17.51 -15.59 -12.10
CA ILE A 25 -17.97 -15.75 -10.70
C ILE A 25 -16.92 -15.19 -9.73
N ALA A 26 -15.63 -15.33 -10.01
CA ALA A 26 -14.56 -14.69 -9.23
C ALA A 26 -14.60 -13.16 -9.37
N PHE A 27 -14.89 -12.65 -10.57
CA PHE A 27 -15.05 -11.22 -10.87
C PHE A 27 -16.32 -10.62 -10.24
N GLN A 28 -17.46 -11.32 -10.30
CA GLN A 28 -18.69 -10.93 -9.60
C GLN A 28 -18.57 -11.03 -8.07
N ASN A 29 -17.83 -12.03 -7.54
CA ASN A 29 -17.52 -12.10 -6.11
C ASN A 29 -16.54 -11.01 -5.67
N LEU A 30 -15.71 -10.49 -6.59
CA LEU A 30 -14.87 -9.32 -6.34
C LEU A 30 -15.71 -8.04 -6.24
N SER A 31 -16.79 -7.92 -7.04
CA SER A 31 -17.66 -6.74 -7.01
C SER A 31 -18.66 -6.72 -5.84
N ALA A 32 -19.03 -7.88 -5.29
CA ALA A 32 -19.98 -7.97 -4.17
C ALA A 32 -19.38 -7.64 -2.79
N ARG A 33 -18.05 -7.51 -2.69
CA ARG A 33 -17.35 -7.15 -1.43
C ARG A 33 -17.24 -5.65 -1.18
N PHE A 34 -17.60 -4.85 -2.17
CA PHE A 34 -17.85 -3.41 -2.02
C PHE A 34 -19.06 -3.10 -1.11
N ASN A 35 -19.97 -4.05 -0.89
CA ASN A 35 -21.18 -3.80 -0.08
C ASN A 35 -21.02 -4.11 1.42
N ALA A 36 -19.87 -4.61 1.88
CA ALA A 36 -19.63 -4.88 3.30
C ALA A 36 -19.00 -3.68 4.05
N ALA A 37 -18.66 -2.60 3.35
CA ALA A 37 -18.16 -1.34 3.90
C ALA A 37 -19.22 -0.53 4.69
N LEU A 38 -20.35 -1.17 5.06
CA LEU A 38 -21.62 -0.58 5.51
C LEU A 38 -21.88 -0.66 7.04
N ASP A 39 -20.86 -0.47 7.89
CA ASP A 39 -21.01 0.01 9.29
C ASP A 39 -21.77 -0.89 10.32
N ILE A 40 -21.05 -1.63 11.19
CA ILE A 40 -21.63 -2.40 12.33
C ILE A 40 -20.82 -2.15 13.64
N PRO A 41 -21.48 -1.94 14.80
CA PRO A 41 -20.86 -1.39 16.01
C PRO A 41 -20.10 -2.40 16.88
N SER A 42 -19.22 -1.86 17.73
CA SER A 42 -18.18 -2.57 18.50
C SER A 42 -18.71 -3.40 19.68
N GLN A 43 -18.21 -4.63 19.82
CA GLN A 43 -18.15 -5.32 21.13
C GLN A 43 -16.74 -5.85 21.37
N GLY A 44 -16.04 -5.20 22.31
CA GLY A 44 -14.67 -5.52 22.65
C GLY A 44 -14.55 -6.79 23.48
N LEU A 45 -13.49 -7.56 23.23
CA LEU A 45 -12.77 -8.35 24.24
C LEU A 45 -11.52 -8.99 23.63
N CYS A 46 -10.45 -8.95 24.42
CA CYS A 46 -9.18 -9.68 24.33
C CYS A 46 -8.08 -9.19 23.38
N ALA A 47 -6.99 -8.77 24.02
CA ALA A 47 -5.73 -8.31 23.46
C ALA A 47 -4.75 -9.46 23.25
N THR A 48 -4.07 -9.52 22.11
CA THR A 48 -2.86 -10.35 21.93
C THR A 48 -1.84 -9.69 20.99
N PHE A 49 -0.61 -9.64 21.51
CA PHE A 49 0.71 -9.35 20.93
C PHE A 49 0.81 -8.45 19.69
N LYS A 50 1.32 -7.24 19.95
CA LYS A 50 1.42 -6.10 19.04
C LYS A 50 2.89 -5.82 18.73
N GLU A 51 3.43 -6.36 17.63
CA GLU A 51 4.70 -5.87 17.09
C GLU A 51 4.43 -4.67 16.18
N THR A 52 4.47 -3.48 16.77
CA THR A 52 4.53 -2.21 16.03
C THR A 52 5.98 -1.93 15.60
N PRO A 53 6.23 -1.50 14.35
CA PRO A 53 7.55 -1.01 13.94
C PRO A 53 8.03 0.10 14.88
N MET A 54 9.35 0.13 15.14
CA MET A 54 9.91 1.03 16.15
C MET A 54 9.73 2.52 15.78
N LEU A 55 9.75 2.92 14.51
CA LEU A 55 9.65 4.34 14.14
C LEU A 55 8.20 4.83 14.07
N ASP A 56 7.30 4.06 13.46
CA ASP A 56 5.90 4.46 13.26
C ASP A 56 5.17 4.66 14.60
N ARG A 57 5.54 3.86 15.63
CA ARG A 57 5.05 4.04 17.01
C ARG A 57 5.42 5.40 17.63
N HIS A 58 6.54 6.00 17.23
CA HIS A 58 7.05 7.24 17.83
C HIS A 58 6.74 8.50 16.98
N LEU A 59 6.71 8.39 15.65
CA LEU A 59 6.40 9.53 14.77
C LEU A 59 4.89 9.79 14.65
N HIS A 60 4.08 8.75 14.51
CA HIS A 60 2.65 8.89 14.24
C HIS A 60 1.89 9.73 15.30
N PRO A 61 2.16 9.62 16.62
CA PRO A 61 1.53 10.47 17.63
C PRO A 61 1.95 11.94 17.56
N ARG A 62 3.14 12.24 17.02
CA ARG A 62 3.72 13.60 16.99
C ARG A 62 3.31 14.38 15.75
N ILE A 63 3.13 13.70 14.62
CA ILE A 63 2.70 14.33 13.35
C ILE A 63 1.19 14.61 13.35
N LYS A 64 0.41 13.75 14.01
CA LYS A 64 -1.07 13.83 14.06
C LYS A 64 -1.65 15.19 14.50
N PRO A 65 -1.16 15.87 15.57
CA PRO A 65 -1.69 17.18 15.96
C PRO A 65 -1.40 18.29 14.94
N MET A 66 -0.24 18.24 14.27
CA MET A 66 0.09 19.20 13.22
C MET A 66 -0.79 19.01 11.99
N LEU A 67 -0.96 17.76 11.53
CA LEU A 67 -1.88 17.43 10.44
C LEU A 67 -3.32 17.84 10.77
N ASN A 68 -3.81 17.59 11.99
CA ASN A 68 -5.15 17.96 12.39
C ASN A 68 -5.38 19.49 12.37
N THR A 69 -4.33 20.27 12.68
CA THR A 69 -4.39 21.75 12.62
C THR A 69 -4.45 22.22 11.17
N LEU A 70 -3.61 21.64 10.30
CA LEU A 70 -3.61 21.95 8.87
C LEU A 70 -4.93 21.57 8.20
N VAL A 71 -5.45 20.37 8.51
CA VAL A 71 -6.75 19.92 8.02
C VAL A 71 -7.87 20.81 8.50
N ALA A 72 -7.86 21.28 9.76
CA ALA A 72 -8.88 22.22 10.24
C ALA A 72 -8.93 23.53 9.43
N ALA A 73 -7.79 24.01 8.93
CA ALA A 73 -7.74 25.16 8.03
C ALA A 73 -8.11 24.81 6.57
N LEU A 74 -7.86 23.57 6.15
CA LEU A 74 -8.17 23.04 4.83
C LEU A 74 -9.62 22.55 4.67
N ASP A 75 -10.35 22.38 5.78
CA ASP A 75 -11.69 21.80 5.86
C ASP A 75 -12.75 22.75 5.27
N LYS A 76 -12.67 22.98 3.97
CA LYS A 76 -13.58 23.84 3.19
C LYS A 76 -14.44 22.98 2.25
N PRO A 77 -15.70 23.35 1.98
CA PRO A 77 -16.63 22.52 1.21
C PRO A 77 -16.14 22.13 -0.19
N PHE A 78 -15.28 22.95 -0.79
CA PHE A 78 -14.76 22.74 -2.15
C PHE A 78 -13.48 21.88 -2.22
N ILE A 79 -12.83 21.59 -1.09
CA ILE A 79 -11.61 20.78 -1.06
C ILE A 79 -12.02 19.36 -0.70
N THR A 80 -11.93 18.42 -1.64
CA THR A 80 -12.24 17.00 -1.40
C THR A 80 -10.97 16.22 -1.05
N PRO A 81 -11.06 15.13 -0.25
CA PRO A 81 -9.93 14.23 -0.01
C PRO A 81 -9.29 13.75 -1.32
N ASP A 82 -10.10 13.23 -2.24
CA ASP A 82 -9.65 12.76 -3.56
C ASP A 82 -8.94 13.86 -4.37
N GLY A 83 -9.40 15.11 -4.25
CA GLY A 83 -8.75 16.26 -4.88
C GLY A 83 -7.37 16.56 -4.29
N VAL A 84 -7.22 16.42 -2.97
CA VAL A 84 -5.91 16.53 -2.30
C VAL A 84 -4.99 15.40 -2.76
N THR A 85 -5.47 14.16 -2.86
CA THR A 85 -4.70 13.02 -3.38
C THR A 85 -4.22 13.27 -4.81
N LEU A 86 -5.12 13.71 -5.70
CA LEU A 86 -4.78 13.97 -7.12
C LEU A 86 -3.77 15.10 -7.29
N VAL A 87 -3.93 16.21 -6.56
CA VAL A 87 -2.97 17.33 -6.61
C VAL A 87 -1.63 16.91 -6.01
N GLY A 88 -1.66 16.17 -4.89
CA GLY A 88 -0.47 15.62 -4.26
C GLY A 88 0.30 14.71 -5.20
N PHE A 89 -0.40 13.80 -5.87
CA PHE A 89 0.17 12.93 -6.89
C PHE A 89 0.74 13.72 -8.08
N ALA A 90 0.01 14.71 -8.60
CA ALA A 90 0.50 15.55 -9.71
C ALA A 90 1.81 16.28 -9.36
N VAL A 91 1.92 16.82 -8.13
CA VAL A 91 3.19 17.39 -7.63
C VAL A 91 4.25 16.31 -7.48
N GLY A 92 3.89 15.14 -6.96
CA GLY A 92 4.80 14.00 -6.82
C GLY A 92 5.39 13.52 -8.14
N VAL A 93 4.61 13.55 -9.23
CA VAL A 93 5.07 13.18 -10.57
C VAL A 93 6.23 14.07 -11.04
N LEU A 94 6.29 15.33 -10.59
CA LEU A 94 7.41 16.24 -10.91
C LEU A 94 8.75 15.74 -10.34
N ALA A 95 8.75 14.86 -9.35
CA ALA A 95 9.98 14.22 -8.87
C ALA A 95 10.67 13.43 -9.98
N LEU A 96 9.94 12.82 -10.92
CA LEU A 96 10.51 12.00 -11.98
C LEU A 96 11.45 12.81 -12.91
N PRO A 97 11.01 13.90 -13.57
CA PRO A 97 11.91 14.71 -14.39
C PRO A 97 13.01 15.37 -13.55
N PHE A 98 12.74 15.77 -12.31
CA PHE A 98 13.80 16.32 -11.45
C PHE A 98 14.88 15.31 -11.12
N LEU A 99 14.52 14.06 -10.81
CA LEU A 99 15.50 12.98 -10.60
C LEU A 99 16.26 12.68 -11.88
N ALA A 100 15.57 12.53 -13.02
CA ALA A 100 16.19 12.23 -14.30
C ALA A 100 17.20 13.31 -14.74
N LEU A 101 16.95 14.58 -14.41
CA LEU A 101 17.84 15.70 -14.70
C LEU A 101 18.91 15.93 -13.61
N GLY A 102 18.93 15.12 -12.55
CA GLY A 102 19.87 15.25 -11.43
C GLY A 102 19.58 16.42 -10.48
N TRP A 103 18.38 17.02 -10.54
CA TRP A 103 17.94 18.10 -9.66
C TRP A 103 17.41 17.54 -8.33
N TYR A 104 18.26 16.82 -7.60
CA TYR A 104 17.88 16.07 -6.40
C TYR A 104 17.20 16.91 -5.30
N PRO A 105 17.59 18.17 -5.02
CA PRO A 105 16.86 18.99 -4.04
C PRO A 105 15.43 19.33 -4.47
N ALA A 106 15.19 19.58 -5.76
CA ALA A 106 13.85 19.85 -6.28
C ALA A 106 13.00 18.57 -6.27
N ALA A 107 13.60 17.42 -6.61
CA ALA A 107 12.95 16.12 -6.48
C ALA A 107 12.57 15.83 -5.03
N LEU A 108 13.49 16.04 -4.07
CA LEU A 108 13.25 15.86 -2.65
C LEU A 108 12.08 16.73 -2.17
N PHE A 109 12.05 18.00 -2.57
CA PHE A 109 10.94 18.88 -2.24
C PHE A 109 9.60 18.35 -2.78
N ALA A 110 9.54 17.94 -4.06
CA ALA A 110 8.34 17.37 -4.64
C ALA A 110 7.88 16.09 -3.92
N ILE A 111 8.84 15.22 -3.52
CA ILE A 111 8.56 14.00 -2.76
C ILE A 111 7.96 14.34 -1.39
N LEU A 112 8.56 15.28 -0.65
CA LEU A 112 8.08 15.66 0.68
C LEU A 112 6.70 16.32 0.63
N VAL A 113 6.43 17.16 -0.39
CA VAL A 113 5.12 17.76 -0.59
C VAL A 113 4.08 16.68 -0.90
N ASN A 114 4.37 15.73 -1.79
CA ASN A 114 3.48 14.63 -2.08
C ASN A 114 3.13 13.81 -0.82
N ARG A 115 4.14 13.47 0.01
CA ARG A 115 3.93 12.73 1.28
C ARG A 115 3.18 13.54 2.33
N LEU A 116 3.33 14.86 2.34
CA LEU A 116 2.52 15.72 3.21
C LEU A 116 1.05 15.72 2.76
N MET A 117 0.79 15.81 1.45
CA MET A 117 -0.57 15.82 0.90
C MET A 117 -1.30 14.51 1.12
N ASP A 118 -0.60 13.39 0.99
CA ASP A 118 -1.03 12.03 1.38
C ASP A 118 -1.40 11.94 2.88
N GLY A 119 -0.60 12.55 3.76
CA GLY A 119 -0.99 12.67 5.18
C GLY A 119 -2.26 13.51 5.42
N LEU A 120 -2.48 14.54 4.59
CA LEU A 120 -3.59 15.47 4.70
C LEU A 120 -4.89 14.88 4.14
N ASP A 121 -4.86 14.18 3.01
CA ASP A 121 -6.07 13.59 2.41
C ASP A 121 -6.70 12.53 3.33
N GLY A 122 -5.89 11.66 3.94
CA GLY A 122 -6.37 10.64 4.85
C GLY A 122 -6.89 11.24 6.15
N ALA A 123 -6.30 12.35 6.60
CA ALA A 123 -6.80 13.09 7.75
C ALA A 123 -8.11 13.83 7.47
N LEU A 124 -8.29 14.37 6.25
CA LEU A 124 -9.53 14.98 5.79
C LEU A 124 -10.64 13.94 5.58
N ALA A 125 -10.33 12.80 4.95
CA ALA A 125 -11.25 11.69 4.75
C ALA A 125 -11.79 11.15 6.08
N ARG A 126 -10.92 10.97 7.09
CA ARG A 126 -11.36 10.54 8.44
C ARG A 126 -12.34 11.50 9.11
N ARG A 127 -12.29 12.80 8.80
CA ARG A 127 -13.22 13.80 9.34
C ARG A 127 -14.56 13.82 8.61
N ARG A 128 -14.56 13.55 7.30
CA ARG A 128 -15.74 13.70 6.44
C ARG A 128 -16.45 12.39 6.11
N GLY A 129 -15.90 11.27 6.57
CA GLY A 129 -16.34 9.93 6.22
C GLY A 129 -15.40 9.32 5.19
N LEU A 130 -14.99 8.08 5.45
CA LEU A 130 -14.16 7.30 4.55
C LEU A 130 -15.00 6.84 3.35
N SER A 131 -14.39 6.76 2.17
CA SER A 131 -15.00 6.22 0.97
C SER A 131 -14.12 5.12 0.36
N ASP A 132 -14.74 4.08 -0.19
CA ASP A 132 -14.00 2.98 -0.84
C ASP A 132 -13.27 3.47 -2.11
N ALA A 133 -13.90 4.38 -2.85
CA ALA A 133 -13.30 4.99 -4.04
C ALA A 133 -12.04 5.80 -3.68
N GLY A 134 -12.10 6.59 -2.61
CA GLY A 134 -10.95 7.34 -2.11
C GLY A 134 -9.84 6.42 -1.60
N GLY A 135 -10.18 5.36 -0.86
CA GLY A 135 -9.21 4.36 -0.41
C GLY A 135 -8.53 3.60 -1.55
N PHE A 136 -9.27 3.26 -2.62
CA PHE A 136 -8.68 2.69 -3.84
C PHE A 136 -7.73 3.68 -4.52
N LEU A 137 -8.15 4.94 -4.67
CA LEU A 137 -7.36 5.99 -5.31
C LEU A 137 -6.04 6.25 -4.57
N ASP A 138 -6.12 6.40 -3.24
CA ASP A 138 -4.99 6.55 -2.33
C ASP A 138 -3.95 5.45 -2.54
N ILE A 139 -4.36 4.19 -2.40
CA ILE A 139 -3.49 3.03 -2.57
C ILE A 139 -2.88 2.97 -3.98
N ALA A 140 -3.68 3.15 -5.02
CA ALA A 140 -3.20 3.04 -6.40
C ALA A 140 -2.14 4.11 -6.72
N LEU A 141 -2.39 5.36 -6.29
CA LEU A 141 -1.47 6.47 -6.51
C LEU A 141 -0.22 6.37 -5.64
N ASP A 142 -0.33 5.80 -4.45
CA ASP A 142 0.82 5.52 -3.58
C ASP A 142 1.78 4.51 -4.18
N PHE A 143 1.27 3.37 -4.67
CA PHE A 143 2.12 2.39 -5.34
C PHE A 143 2.80 2.97 -6.59
N LEU A 144 2.06 3.76 -7.36
CA LEU A 144 2.59 4.40 -8.55
C LEU A 144 3.69 5.41 -8.18
N PHE A 145 3.48 6.21 -7.14
CA PHE A 145 4.47 7.17 -6.67
C PHE A 145 5.72 6.48 -6.07
N TYR A 146 5.55 5.42 -5.28
CA TYR A 146 6.67 4.65 -4.74
C TYR A 146 7.49 3.98 -5.84
N ALA A 147 6.87 3.55 -6.94
CA ALA A 147 7.59 3.04 -8.10
C ALA A 147 8.29 4.16 -8.90
N LEU A 148 7.67 5.35 -8.97
CA LEU A 148 8.19 6.49 -9.72
C LEU A 148 9.57 6.95 -9.22
N VAL A 149 9.81 6.94 -7.91
CA VAL A 149 11.08 7.44 -7.33
C VAL A 149 12.30 6.57 -7.71
N PRO A 150 12.33 5.23 -7.46
CA PRO A 150 13.42 4.37 -7.93
C PRO A 150 13.61 4.43 -9.46
N PHE A 151 12.50 4.51 -10.20
CA PHE A 151 12.55 4.66 -11.65
C PHE A 151 13.23 5.97 -12.07
N GLY A 152 12.96 7.08 -11.37
CA GLY A 152 13.66 8.35 -11.59
C GLY A 152 15.16 8.26 -11.35
N PHE A 153 15.60 7.56 -10.31
CA PHE A 153 17.04 7.31 -10.08
C PHE A 153 17.67 6.41 -11.15
N ALA A 154 16.92 5.45 -11.71
CA ALA A 154 17.35 4.68 -12.86
C ALA A 154 17.60 5.57 -14.08
N LEU A 155 16.71 6.53 -14.34
CA LEU A 155 16.86 7.48 -15.44
C LEU A 155 18.02 8.47 -15.22
N ALA A 156 18.30 8.85 -13.97
CA ALA A 156 19.36 9.79 -13.63
C ALA A 156 20.76 9.28 -13.99
N ALA A 157 21.01 7.98 -13.80
CA ALA A 157 22.28 7.33 -14.16
C ALA A 157 22.05 5.87 -14.58
N PRO A 158 21.59 5.61 -15.82
CA PRO A 158 21.15 4.27 -16.24
C PRO A 158 22.24 3.19 -16.12
N ALA A 159 23.49 3.53 -16.42
CA ALA A 159 24.60 2.57 -16.35
C ALA A 159 24.90 2.11 -14.92
N GLU A 160 24.65 2.96 -13.92
CA GLU A 160 25.02 2.70 -12.52
C GLU A 160 23.81 2.24 -11.70
N ASN A 161 22.65 2.87 -11.91
CA ASN A 161 21.48 2.74 -11.04
C ASN A 161 20.43 1.75 -11.54
N ALA A 162 20.36 1.46 -12.85
CA ALA A 162 19.20 0.76 -13.42
C ALA A 162 18.95 -0.62 -12.78
N LEU A 163 20.00 -1.41 -12.55
CA LEU A 163 19.85 -2.73 -11.93
C LEU A 163 19.37 -2.64 -10.48
N ALA A 164 19.94 -1.72 -9.70
CA ALA A 164 19.57 -1.54 -8.30
C ALA A 164 18.15 -0.96 -8.16
N ALA A 165 17.76 -0.05 -9.04
CA ALA A 165 16.39 0.44 -9.14
C ALA A 165 15.41 -0.67 -9.51
N ALA A 166 15.74 -1.52 -10.50
CA ALA A 166 14.92 -2.67 -10.87
C ALA A 166 14.77 -3.67 -9.71
N TRP A 167 15.84 -3.92 -8.96
CA TRP A 167 15.81 -4.73 -7.73
C TRP A 167 14.86 -4.15 -6.69
N LEU A 168 14.93 -2.84 -6.44
CA LEU A 168 14.07 -2.16 -5.48
C LEU A 168 12.59 -2.18 -5.91
N LEU A 169 12.32 -1.92 -7.20
CA LEU A 169 10.98 -2.04 -7.79
C LEU A 169 10.42 -3.46 -7.65
N PHE A 170 11.24 -4.47 -7.92
CA PHE A 170 10.87 -5.87 -7.76
C PHE A 170 10.49 -6.19 -6.29
N ALA A 171 11.26 -5.66 -5.34
CA ALA A 171 10.96 -5.82 -3.92
C ALA A 171 9.68 -5.07 -3.49
N PHE A 172 9.39 -3.89 -4.07
CA PHE A 172 8.13 -3.17 -3.85
C PHE A 172 6.91 -3.95 -4.36
N ILE A 173 7.02 -4.61 -5.50
CA ILE A 173 5.96 -5.51 -5.98
C ILE A 173 5.73 -6.65 -4.98
N GLY A 174 6.79 -7.25 -4.43
CA GLY A 174 6.67 -8.28 -3.40
C GLY A 174 5.95 -7.80 -2.14
N THR A 175 6.38 -6.67 -1.57
CA THR A 175 5.78 -6.12 -0.34
C THR A 175 4.35 -5.65 -0.55
N GLY A 176 4.05 -5.05 -1.70
CA GLY A 176 2.71 -4.55 -2.06
C GLY A 176 1.72 -5.66 -2.36
N SER A 177 2.10 -6.63 -3.20
CA SER A 177 1.22 -7.73 -3.57
C SER A 177 0.89 -8.62 -2.37
N SER A 178 1.87 -8.94 -1.53
CA SER A 178 1.65 -9.74 -0.32
C SER A 178 0.69 -9.06 0.67
N PHE A 179 0.80 -7.73 0.80
CA PHE A 179 -0.10 -6.93 1.64
C PHE A 179 -1.53 -6.88 1.06
N LEU A 180 -1.70 -6.50 -0.21
CA LEU A 180 -3.02 -6.38 -0.83
C LEU A 180 -3.73 -7.74 -0.94
N ALA A 181 -3.02 -8.79 -1.36
CA ALA A 181 -3.60 -10.12 -1.53
C ALA A 181 -4.11 -10.67 -0.18
N PHE A 182 -3.32 -10.50 0.87
CA PHE A 182 -3.74 -10.91 2.20
C PHE A 182 -4.89 -10.06 2.73
N ALA A 183 -4.87 -8.74 2.54
CA ALA A 183 -5.97 -7.88 2.96
C ALA A 183 -7.30 -8.22 2.28
N ALA A 184 -7.29 -8.48 0.97
CA ALA A 184 -8.47 -8.90 0.22
C ALA A 184 -9.03 -10.24 0.72
N LEU A 185 -8.16 -11.19 1.04
CA LEU A 185 -8.53 -12.50 1.60
C LEU A 185 -8.85 -12.44 3.10
N ALA A 186 -8.35 -11.46 3.85
CA ALA A 186 -8.70 -11.28 5.25
C ALA A 186 -10.11 -10.69 5.37
N ALA A 187 -10.40 -9.64 4.57
CA ALA A 187 -11.75 -9.18 4.34
C ALA A 187 -12.63 -10.32 3.79
N LYS A 188 -12.03 -11.24 3.00
CA LYS A 188 -12.53 -12.60 2.64
C LYS A 188 -13.42 -13.29 3.66
N HIS A 189 -12.79 -13.43 4.80
CA HIS A 189 -13.12 -14.42 5.79
C HIS A 189 -13.49 -13.74 7.11
N ASN A 190 -13.74 -12.43 7.08
CA ASN A 190 -13.96 -11.60 8.27
C ASN A 190 -12.90 -11.86 9.34
N ILE A 191 -11.64 -11.99 8.92
CA ILE A 191 -10.54 -12.18 9.89
C ILE A 191 -10.36 -10.84 10.63
N ASP A 192 -10.58 -10.85 11.94
CA ASP A 192 -10.47 -9.66 12.78
C ASP A 192 -9.03 -9.13 12.82
N ASN A 193 -8.87 -7.82 12.62
CA ASN A 193 -7.58 -7.13 12.59
C ASN A 193 -6.95 -7.07 14.00
N PRO A 194 -5.85 -7.77 14.30
CA PRO A 194 -5.24 -7.74 15.63
C PRO A 194 -4.57 -6.37 15.83
N GLY A 195 -5.25 -5.45 16.51
CA GLY A 195 -4.62 -4.29 17.16
C GLY A 195 -4.74 -2.91 16.49
N TYR A 196 -5.52 -2.75 15.42
CA TYR A 196 -5.77 -1.44 14.78
C TYR A 196 -7.23 -1.27 14.32
N ALA A 197 -8.11 -0.88 15.26
CA ALA A 197 -9.55 -0.68 15.04
C ALA A 197 -9.94 0.47 14.07
N HIS A 198 -8.98 1.19 13.49
CA HIS A 198 -9.25 2.38 12.65
C HIS A 198 -8.44 2.43 11.34
N LYS A 199 -7.89 1.29 10.88
CA LYS A 199 -7.32 1.17 9.53
C LYS A 199 -8.09 0.08 8.79
N SER A 200 -8.55 0.39 7.58
CA SER A 200 -9.35 -0.42 6.66
C SER A 200 -8.67 -1.71 6.15
N PHE A 201 -7.45 -2.02 6.61
CA PHE A 201 -6.62 -3.12 6.12
C PHE A 201 -6.08 -3.98 7.27
N TYR A 202 -6.19 -5.31 7.13
CA TYR A 202 -5.54 -6.25 8.03
C TYR A 202 -4.02 -6.10 7.91
N TYR A 203 -3.37 -5.70 9.00
CA TYR A 203 -1.97 -5.29 8.98
C TYR A 203 -1.06 -6.43 9.43
N ILE A 204 -0.36 -7.06 8.48
CA ILE A 204 0.85 -7.81 8.81
C ILE A 204 2.00 -6.81 8.75
N GLY A 205 2.49 -6.42 9.93
CA GLY A 205 3.61 -5.50 10.08
C GLY A 205 4.82 -5.95 9.25
N GLY A 206 5.61 -4.98 8.80
CA GLY A 206 6.83 -5.21 8.03
C GLY A 206 8.01 -4.45 8.61
N LEU A 207 9.23 -4.85 8.27
CA LEU A 207 10.42 -4.07 8.61
C LEU A 207 10.53 -2.79 7.76
N THR A 208 9.87 -2.78 6.60
CA THR A 208 9.86 -1.70 5.61
C THR A 208 8.44 -1.24 5.36
N GLU A 209 8.02 -0.13 5.99
CA GLU A 209 6.70 0.49 5.82
C GLU A 209 6.83 1.88 5.17
N GLY A 210 5.76 2.68 5.19
CA GLY A 210 5.72 3.98 4.52
C GLY A 210 6.77 4.95 5.06
N THR A 211 6.94 5.03 6.39
CA THR A 211 7.91 5.93 7.03
C THR A 211 9.35 5.57 6.65
N GLU A 212 9.71 4.29 6.68
CA GLU A 212 11.05 3.83 6.28
C GLU A 212 11.31 4.04 4.79
N THR A 213 10.30 3.88 3.95
CA THR A 213 10.39 4.12 2.49
C THR A 213 10.61 5.60 2.19
N ILE A 214 9.92 6.50 2.90
CA ILE A 214 10.14 7.94 2.77
C ILE A 214 11.55 8.30 3.24
N ALA A 215 12.00 7.76 4.37
CA ALA A 215 13.36 7.98 4.86
C ALA A 215 14.42 7.51 3.86
N LEU A 216 14.21 6.36 3.20
CA LEU A 216 15.04 5.90 2.09
C LEU A 216 15.07 6.93 0.96
N PHE A 217 13.92 7.42 0.50
CA PHE A 217 13.87 8.39 -0.60
C PHE A 217 14.58 9.70 -0.25
N VAL A 218 14.43 10.18 0.99
CA VAL A 218 15.17 11.33 1.50
C VAL A 218 16.68 11.08 1.44
N LEU A 219 17.14 9.93 1.94
CA LEU A 219 18.56 9.56 1.90
C LEU A 219 19.10 9.46 0.46
N CYS A 220 18.35 8.84 -0.44
CA CYS A 220 18.71 8.74 -1.86
C CYS A 220 18.84 10.12 -2.51
N CYS A 221 17.97 11.08 -2.18
CA CYS A 221 18.07 12.44 -2.73
C CYS A 221 19.21 13.25 -2.11
N LEU A 222 19.53 13.05 -0.83
CA LEU A 222 20.64 13.73 -0.17
C LEU A 222 22.01 13.17 -0.58
N PHE A 223 22.08 11.85 -0.85
CA PHE A 223 23.30 11.15 -1.21
C PHE A 223 23.11 10.30 -2.49
N PRO A 224 22.87 10.93 -3.65
CA PRO A 224 22.51 10.23 -4.89
C PRO A 224 23.58 9.25 -5.38
N ALA A 225 24.86 9.52 -5.12
CA ALA A 225 25.96 8.61 -5.44
C ALA A 225 25.90 7.27 -4.69
N HIS A 226 25.17 7.18 -3.58
CA HIS A 226 25.02 5.97 -2.78
C HIS A 226 23.69 5.24 -3.05
N PHE A 227 22.91 5.69 -4.04
CA PHE A 227 21.61 5.10 -4.38
C PHE A 227 21.68 3.58 -4.55
N THR A 228 22.66 3.09 -5.30
CA THR A 228 22.86 1.65 -5.56
C THR A 228 22.97 0.85 -4.26
N LEU A 229 23.76 1.32 -3.30
CA LEU A 229 23.91 0.66 -2.00
C LEU A 229 22.58 0.66 -1.22
N PHE A 230 21.91 1.82 -1.15
CA PHE A 230 20.65 1.95 -0.43
C PHE A 230 19.55 1.07 -1.03
N ALA A 231 19.45 1.02 -2.35
CA ALA A 231 18.48 0.19 -3.06
C ALA A 231 18.70 -1.30 -2.82
N TRP A 232 19.94 -1.78 -2.82
CA TRP A 232 20.27 -3.17 -2.50
C TRP A 232 19.88 -3.53 -1.06
N VAL A 233 20.32 -2.73 -0.09
CA VAL A 233 20.05 -2.96 1.34
C VAL A 233 18.55 -2.91 1.61
N PHE A 234 17.87 -1.86 1.16
CA PHE A 234 16.44 -1.71 1.42
C PHE A 234 15.61 -2.77 0.68
N GLY A 235 15.96 -3.10 -0.56
CA GLY A 235 15.30 -4.17 -1.30
C GLY A 235 15.45 -5.53 -0.61
N ALA A 236 16.59 -5.82 0.03
CA ALA A 236 16.75 -7.03 0.83
C ALA A 236 15.84 -7.03 2.08
N LEU A 237 15.68 -5.89 2.76
CA LEU A 237 14.74 -5.75 3.89
C LEU A 237 13.27 -5.89 3.44
N CYS A 238 12.93 -5.37 2.24
CA CYS A 238 11.62 -5.58 1.63
C CYS A 238 11.37 -7.05 1.29
N TRP A 239 12.39 -7.78 0.83
CA TRP A 239 12.29 -9.23 0.59
C TRP A 239 12.07 -10.02 1.87
N LEU A 240 12.79 -9.69 2.94
CA LEU A 240 12.55 -10.28 4.26
C LEU A 240 11.08 -10.07 4.69
N THR A 241 10.59 -8.84 4.56
CA THR A 241 9.19 -8.48 4.85
C THR A 241 8.19 -9.24 3.97
N THR A 242 8.51 -9.41 2.69
CA THR A 242 7.66 -10.14 1.74
C THR A 242 7.56 -11.62 2.13
N THR A 243 8.69 -12.25 2.45
CA THR A 243 8.73 -13.65 2.85
C THR A 243 7.96 -13.89 4.15
N THR A 244 8.13 -13.03 5.16
CA THR A 244 7.39 -13.15 6.42
C THR A 244 5.89 -12.98 6.19
N ARG A 245 5.47 -11.99 5.39
CA ARG A 245 4.06 -11.75 5.04
C ARG A 245 3.42 -12.91 4.29
N ILE A 246 4.10 -13.46 3.29
CA ILE A 246 3.59 -14.60 2.52
C ILE A 246 3.44 -15.82 3.43
N TRP A 247 4.45 -16.12 4.24
CA TRP A 247 4.40 -17.27 5.14
C TRP A 247 3.30 -17.13 6.19
N SER A 248 3.25 -16.00 6.90
CA SER A 248 2.25 -15.76 7.95
C SER A 248 0.84 -15.67 7.37
N GLY A 249 0.67 -14.99 6.24
CA GLY A 249 -0.60 -14.89 5.53
C GLY A 249 -1.11 -16.25 5.08
N TYR A 250 -0.26 -17.09 4.49
CA TYR A 250 -0.62 -18.44 4.07
C TYR A 250 -0.99 -19.34 5.25
N VAL A 251 -0.21 -19.33 6.33
CA VAL A 251 -0.50 -20.13 7.54
C VAL A 251 -1.83 -19.70 8.16
N THR A 252 -2.08 -18.39 8.26
CA THR A 252 -3.33 -17.84 8.80
C THR A 252 -4.52 -18.29 7.96
N LEU A 253 -4.47 -18.13 6.64
CA LEU A 253 -5.57 -18.52 5.75
C LEU A 253 -5.83 -20.02 5.74
N LYS A 254 -4.77 -20.84 5.79
CA LYS A 254 -4.88 -22.31 5.87
C LYS A 254 -5.52 -22.76 7.19
N SER A 255 -5.34 -22.02 8.28
CA SER A 255 -5.96 -22.35 9.57
C SER A 255 -7.49 -22.18 9.57
N LEU A 256 -8.03 -21.31 8.71
CA LEU A 256 -9.47 -21.05 8.60
C LEU A 256 -10.25 -22.10 7.80
N THR A 257 -9.54 -22.95 7.04
CA THR A 257 -10.14 -24.04 6.27
C THR A 257 -10.23 -25.34 7.08
N ARG A 258 -9.81 -25.35 8.35
CA ARG A 258 -10.01 -26.45 9.30
C ARG A 258 -11.25 -26.20 10.16
#